data_AF-A0A1A8LF82-F1
#
_entry.id   AF-A0A1A8LF82-F1
#
_cell.length_a   1.000
_cell.length_b   1.000
_cell.length_c   1.000
_cell.angle_alpha   90.00
_cell.angle_beta   90.00
_cell.angle_gamma   90.00
#
_symmetry.space_group_name_H-M   'P 1'
#
loop_
_entity.id
_entity.type
_entity.pdbx_description
1 polymer ?
#
loop_
_entity_poly.entity_id
_entity_poly.type
_entity_poly.pdbx_seq_one_letter_code
_entity_poly.pdbx_strand_id
1 'polypeptide(L)'
;DADEDAGELDFSVLLKKRNKKKSEGPKEEVDVWEILKAAKPCDYEKIAFQYGITDLRGMLTRLKKMKAESKKSDAFLKKLDAAYSADKGKTIHLSVELADPTATVKWL
;
A
#
# COMPACT_ATOMS: atom_id res chain seq x y z
N ASP A 1 -11.57 32.01 29.46
CA ASP A 1 -10.25 32.40 28.96
C ASP A 1 -9.66 31.24 28.19
N ALA A 2 -9.62 31.37 26.86
CA ALA A 2 -9.13 30.36 25.93
C ALA A 2 -8.14 31.05 24.97
N ASP A 3 -7.15 30.27 24.53
CA ASP A 3 -6.19 30.56 23.47
C ASP A 3 -5.16 31.66 23.75
N GLU A 4 -3.91 31.23 24.02
CA GLU A 4 -2.65 31.69 23.40
C GLU A 4 -1.46 31.25 24.27
N ASP A 5 -1.11 29.97 24.22
CA ASP A 5 0.26 29.52 24.57
C ASP A 5 0.70 28.45 23.55
N ALA A 6 0.46 28.76 22.27
CA ALA A 6 1.08 28.07 21.15
C ALA A 6 2.54 28.57 21.07
N GLY A 7 3.35 28.09 22.03
CA GLY A 7 4.78 28.32 22.06
C GLY A 7 5.37 28.12 20.67
N GLU A 8 6.05 29.15 20.20
CA GLU A 8 6.78 29.23 18.95
C GLU A 8 7.83 28.11 18.89
N LEU A 9 7.41 26.93 18.45
CA LEU A 9 8.32 25.81 18.23
C LEU A 9 9.03 26.04 16.90
N ASP A 10 10.20 26.67 16.98
CA ASP A 10 11.13 26.82 15.88
C ASP A 10 11.68 25.45 15.42
N PHE A 11 10.88 24.72 14.63
CA PHE A 11 11.26 23.44 14.01
C PHE A 11 12.50 23.55 13.11
N SER A 12 12.80 24.76 12.63
CA SER A 12 14.00 25.08 11.85
C SER A 12 15.30 24.86 12.64
N VAL A 13 15.28 25.06 13.97
CA VAL A 13 16.43 24.85 14.84
C VAL A 13 16.67 23.37 15.11
N LEU A 14 15.61 22.56 15.25
CA LEU A 14 15.74 21.10 15.36
C LEU A 14 16.21 20.45 14.06
N LEU A 15 15.84 21.01 12.91
CA LEU A 15 16.26 20.53 11.60
C LEU A 15 17.62 21.09 11.16
N LYS A 16 18.43 21.62 12.08
CA LYS A 16 19.81 22.04 11.80
C LYS A 16 20.60 20.87 11.19
N LYS A 17 20.92 21.05 9.91
CA LYS A 17 21.57 20.11 9.00
C LYS A 17 22.88 19.60 9.59
N ARG A 18 22.81 18.43 10.23
CA ARG A 18 23.99 17.70 10.71
C ARG A 18 24.72 17.12 9.49
N ASN A 19 25.96 17.56 9.29
CA ASN A 19 26.88 16.98 8.31
C ASN A 19 26.85 15.45 8.43
N LYS A 20 26.68 14.82 7.26
CA LYS A 20 26.51 13.38 7.01
C LYS A 20 27.47 12.51 7.84
N LYS A 21 27.05 12.13 9.05
CA LYS A 21 27.62 10.95 9.72
C LYS A 21 26.93 9.74 9.13
N LYS A 22 27.68 9.02 8.29
CA LYS A 22 27.38 7.67 7.85
C LYS A 22 26.89 6.88 9.07
N SER A 23 25.63 6.45 9.05
CA SER A 23 25.13 5.49 10.01
C SER A 23 25.70 4.13 9.62
N GLU A 24 26.90 3.88 10.12
CA GLU A 24 27.54 2.57 10.12
C GLU A 24 26.87 1.76 11.23
N GLY A 25 26.31 0.63 10.85
CA GLY A 25 25.63 -0.29 11.74
C GLY A 25 24.88 -1.30 10.87
N PRO A 26 25.27 -2.58 10.87
CA PRO A 26 24.56 -3.64 10.17
C PRO A 26 23.25 -3.88 10.92
N LYS A 27 22.28 -2.98 10.74
CA LYS A 27 20.90 -3.29 11.05
C LYS A 27 20.53 -4.30 9.98
N GLU A 28 20.29 -5.53 10.41
CA GLU A 28 19.66 -6.60 9.64
C GLU A 28 18.79 -5.95 8.55
N GLU A 29 19.00 -6.33 7.30
CA GLU A 29 18.25 -5.85 6.13
C GLU A 29 16.80 -6.35 6.20
N VAL A 30 16.14 -6.15 7.35
CA VAL A 30 14.73 -6.39 7.53
C VAL A 30 14.04 -5.29 6.75
N ASP A 31 13.41 -5.70 5.65
CA ASP A 31 12.65 -4.78 4.83
C ASP A 31 11.48 -4.23 5.66
N VAL A 32 11.66 -3.00 6.15
CA VAL A 32 10.68 -2.28 6.95
C VAL A 32 9.36 -2.14 6.20
N TRP A 33 9.39 -2.25 4.88
CA TRP A 33 8.18 -2.22 4.07
C TRP A 33 7.28 -3.42 4.31
N GLU A 34 7.85 -4.62 4.44
CA GLU A 34 7.11 -5.84 4.77
C GLU A 34 6.57 -5.79 6.21
N ILE A 35 7.31 -5.19 7.13
CA ILE A 35 6.82 -4.96 8.50
C ILE A 35 5.63 -3.98 8.49
N LEU A 36 5.74 -2.86 7.76
CA LEU A 36 4.65 -1.88 7.64
C LEU A 36 3.40 -2.47 6.98
N LYS A 37 3.55 -3.48 6.11
CA LYS A 37 2.43 -4.18 5.46
C LYS A 37 1.62 -5.04 6.44
N ALA A 38 2.27 -5.60 7.46
CA ALA A 38 1.63 -6.39 8.51
C ALA A 38 1.25 -5.56 9.76
N ALA A 39 1.87 -4.39 9.94
CA ALA A 39 1.68 -3.54 11.11
C ALA A 39 0.37 -2.75 11.10
N LYS A 40 -0.04 -2.30 12.29
CA LYS A 40 -1.15 -1.37 12.46
C LYS A 40 -0.70 0.06 12.17
N PRO A 41 -1.59 0.95 11.70
CA PRO A 41 -1.25 2.35 11.43
C PRO A 41 -0.62 3.09 12.62
N CYS A 42 -1.00 2.74 13.85
CA CYS A 42 -0.48 3.33 15.08
C CYS A 42 1.00 3.02 15.35
N ASP A 43 1.56 1.98 14.74
CA ASP A 43 2.94 1.55 14.98
C ASP A 43 3.90 1.97 13.86
N TYR A 44 3.40 2.55 12.77
CA TYR A 44 4.22 2.96 11.62
C TYR A 44 5.36 3.89 11.99
N GLU A 45 5.10 4.88 12.85
CA GLU A 45 6.12 5.81 13.32
C GLU A 45 7.15 5.10 14.21
N LYS A 46 6.71 4.24 15.14
CA LYS A 46 7.62 3.48 16.01
C LYS A 46 8.56 2.59 15.20
N ILE A 47 8.00 1.90 14.20
CA ILE A 47 8.75 1.08 13.25
C ILE A 47 9.74 1.95 12.48
N ALA A 48 9.30 3.06 11.90
CA ALA A 48 10.20 3.96 11.17
C ALA A 48 11.36 4.48 12.05
N PHE A 49 11.08 4.88 13.29
CA PHE A 49 12.11 5.34 14.23
C PHE A 49 13.09 4.24 14.64
N GLN A 50 12.59 3.04 14.92
CA GLN A 50 13.42 1.89 15.33
C GLN A 50 14.44 1.51 14.24
N TYR A 51 13.98 1.48 13.00
CA TYR A 51 14.85 1.18 11.86
C TYR A 51 15.64 2.40 11.38
N GLY A 52 15.26 3.62 11.77
CA GLY A 52 15.95 4.85 11.38
C GLY A 52 15.54 5.36 9.99
N ILE A 53 14.32 5.06 9.57
CA ILE A 53 13.74 5.57 8.32
C ILE A 53 13.33 7.02 8.50
N THR A 54 13.88 7.88 7.66
CA THR A 54 13.55 9.30 7.64
C THR A 54 12.32 9.63 6.77
N ASP A 55 11.98 8.77 5.81
CA ASP A 55 10.87 8.99 4.87
C ASP A 55 9.75 7.95 5.00
N LEU A 56 9.07 7.96 6.15
CA LEU A 56 7.87 7.14 6.36
C LEU A 56 6.74 7.53 5.39
N ARG A 57 6.59 8.82 5.06
CA ARG A 57 5.52 9.30 4.17
C ARG A 57 5.66 8.73 2.76
N GLY A 58 6.86 8.77 2.18
CA GLY A 58 7.16 8.17 0.87
C GLY A 58 6.95 6.66 0.88
N MET A 59 7.37 5.99 1.96
CA MET A 59 7.18 4.56 2.16
C MET A 59 5.70 4.15 2.17
N LEU A 60 4.87 4.85 2.95
CA LEU A 60 3.42 4.62 3.03
C LEU A 60 2.73 4.88 1.69
N THR A 61 3.19 5.88 0.94
CA THR A 61 2.66 6.19 -0.40
C THR A 61 2.93 5.04 -1.38
N ARG A 62 4.13 4.46 -1.36
CA ARG A 62 4.48 3.29 -2.17
C ARG A 62 3.70 2.05 -1.77
N LEU A 63 3.52 1.82 -0.46
CA LEU A 63 2.71 0.72 0.08
C LEU A 63 1.24 0.81 -0.41
N LYS A 64 0.67 2.03 -0.43
CA LYS A 64 -0.69 2.25 -0.95
C LYS A 64 -0.81 1.96 -2.45
N LYS A 65 0.19 2.33 -3.26
CA LYS A 65 0.21 2.06 -4.71
C LYS A 65 0.24 0.56 -5.01
N MET A 66 1.10 -0.20 -4.32
CA MET A 66 1.18 -1.65 -4.52
C MET A 66 -0.10 -2.40 -4.11
N LYS A 67 -0.78 -1.96 -3.04
CA LYS A 67 -2.07 -2.54 -2.65
C LYS A 67 -3.19 -2.20 -3.64
N ALA A 68 -3.08 -1.09 -4.37
CA ALA A 68 -4.06 -0.70 -5.37
C ALA A 68 -3.92 -1.49 -6.68
N GLU A 69 -2.70 -1.86 -7.06
CA GLU A 69 -2.39 -2.55 -8.32
C GLU A 69 -2.79 -4.03 -8.33
N SER A 70 -3.21 -4.59 -7.18
CA SER A 70 -3.71 -5.98 -7.11
C SER A 70 -5.15 -6.16 -7.61
N LYS A 71 -5.82 -5.11 -8.09
CA LYS A 71 -7.10 -5.26 -8.80
C LYS A 71 -6.83 -5.78 -10.20
N LYS A 72 -6.71 -7.11 -10.27
CA LYS A 72 -6.58 -7.88 -11.50
C LYS A 72 -7.66 -7.41 -12.50
N SER A 73 -7.20 -6.74 -13.56
CA SER A 73 -7.89 -6.25 -14.77
C SER A 73 -9.06 -5.28 -14.58
N ASP A 74 -8.80 -4.01 -14.88
CA ASP A 74 -9.77 -2.92 -15.04
C ASP A 74 -10.89 -3.23 -16.06
N ALA A 75 -10.61 -4.08 -17.05
CA ALA A 75 -11.54 -4.41 -18.13
C ALA A 75 -12.77 -5.24 -17.71
N PHE A 76 -12.70 -6.00 -16.61
CA PHE A 76 -13.78 -6.89 -16.17
C PHE A 76 -14.32 -6.42 -14.81
N LEU A 77 -15.58 -5.96 -14.78
CA LEU A 77 -16.30 -5.70 -13.52
C LEU A 77 -16.49 -6.99 -12.74
N LYS A 78 -16.88 -8.06 -13.44
CA LYS A 78 -17.15 -9.37 -12.85
C LYS A 78 -16.48 -10.46 -13.66
N LYS A 79 -15.58 -11.18 -13.00
CA LYS A 79 -14.87 -12.33 -13.58
C LYS A 79 -15.62 -13.62 -13.31
N LEU A 80 -15.45 -14.57 -14.23
CA LEU A 80 -15.77 -15.96 -13.96
C LEU A 80 -14.81 -16.56 -12.95
N ASP A 81 -15.29 -17.55 -12.20
CA ASP A 81 -14.48 -18.34 -11.31
C ASP A 81 -13.46 -19.19 -12.07
N ALA A 82 -12.31 -19.45 -11.44
CA ALA A 82 -11.22 -20.24 -12.03
C ALA A 82 -11.64 -21.69 -12.33
N ALA A 83 -12.64 -22.20 -11.60
CA ALA A 83 -13.23 -23.51 -11.81
C ALA A 83 -14.74 -23.43 -11.59
N TYR A 84 -15.49 -24.08 -12.47
CA TYR A 84 -16.94 -24.23 -12.33
C TYR A 84 -17.28 -25.72 -12.32
N SER A 85 -18.06 -26.16 -11.34
CA SER A 85 -18.55 -27.54 -11.27
C SER A 85 -19.95 -27.59 -11.87
N ALA A 86 -20.15 -28.46 -12.85
CA ALA A 86 -21.44 -28.68 -13.49
C ALA A 86 -21.77 -30.16 -13.51
N ASP A 87 -23.03 -30.51 -13.22
CA ASP A 87 -23.50 -31.89 -13.33
C ASP A 87 -23.62 -32.31 -14.80
N LYS A 88 -23.29 -33.56 -15.08
CA LYS A 88 -23.40 -34.14 -16.42
C LYS A 88 -24.86 -34.10 -16.89
N GLY A 89 -25.11 -33.38 -18.00
CA GLY A 89 -26.43 -33.24 -18.61
C GLY A 89 -27.15 -31.92 -18.28
N LYS A 90 -26.57 -31.03 -17.47
CA LYS A 90 -27.09 -29.67 -17.26
C LYS A 90 -26.43 -28.66 -18.21
N THR A 91 -27.18 -27.67 -18.65
CA THR A 91 -26.66 -26.53 -19.42
C THR A 91 -25.95 -25.57 -18.47
N ILE A 92 -24.76 -25.11 -18.88
CA ILE A 92 -23.98 -24.12 -18.14
C ILE A 92 -24.18 -22.74 -18.75
N HIS A 93 -24.37 -21.73 -17.90
CA HIS A 93 -24.39 -20.33 -18.29
C HIS A 93 -23.20 -19.63 -17.63
N LEU A 94 -22.31 -19.10 -18.46
CA LEU A 94 -21.15 -18.33 -18.02
C LEU A 94 -21.43 -16.86 -18.35
N SER A 95 -21.47 -15.99 -17.34
CA SER A 95 -21.65 -14.54 -17.52
C SER A 95 -20.40 -13.78 -17.09
N VAL A 96 -20.02 -12.79 -17.90
CA VAL A 96 -18.89 -11.90 -17.65
C VAL A 96 -19.39 -10.47 -17.84
N GLU A 97 -19.12 -9.60 -16.87
CA GLU A 97 -19.45 -8.18 -16.97
C GLU A 97 -18.18 -7.39 -17.26
N LEU A 98 -18.21 -6.59 -18.33
CA LEU A 98 -17.12 -5.72 -18.74
C LEU A 98 -17.31 -4.29 -18.22
N ALA A 99 -16.21 -3.59 -17.93
CA ALA A 99 -16.22 -2.16 -17.65
C ALA A 99 -16.57 -1.33 -18.88
N ASP A 100 -16.00 -1.73 -20.01
CA ASP A 100 -16.21 -1.05 -21.27
C ASP A 100 -17.30 -1.76 -22.08
N PRO A 101 -18.45 -1.10 -22.33
CA PRO A 101 -19.54 -1.69 -23.11
C PRO A 101 -19.19 -1.89 -24.60
N THR A 102 -18.08 -1.31 -25.07
CA THR A 102 -17.56 -1.47 -26.43
C THR A 102 -16.51 -2.58 -26.55
N ALA A 103 -16.03 -3.13 -25.43
CA ALA A 103 -15.04 -4.19 -25.44
C ALA A 103 -15.69 -5.53 -25.84
N THR A 104 -15.01 -6.28 -26.71
CA THR A 104 -15.50 -7.59 -27.17
C THR A 104 -14.86 -8.71 -26.33
N VAL A 105 -15.68 -9.57 -25.74
CA VAL A 105 -15.21 -10.79 -25.04
C VAL A 105 -14.91 -11.88 -26.06
N LYS A 106 -13.70 -12.44 -26.05
CA LYS A 106 -13.34 -13.64 -26.83
C LYS A 106 -13.41 -14.88 -25.93
N TRP A 107 -14.18 -15.87 -26.36
CA TRP A 107 -14.24 -17.21 -25.75
C TRP A 107 -13.40 -18.15 -26.62
N LEU A 108 -12.44 -18.86 -26.00
CA LEU A 108 -11.52 -19.80 -26.65
C LEU A 108 -11.87 -21.24 -26.27
#